data_AF-A0A434RUZ2-F1
#
_entry.id   AF-A0A434RUZ2-F1
#
_cell.length_a   1.000
_cell.length_b   1.000
_cell.length_c   1.000
_cell.angle_alpha   90.00
_cell.angle_beta   90.00
_cell.angle_gamma   90.00
#
_symmetry.space_group_name_H-M   'P 1'
#
loop_
_entity.id
_entity.type
_entity.pdbx_description
1 polymer ?
#
loop_
_entity_poly.entity_id
_entity_poly.type
_entity_poly.pdbx_seq_one_letter_code
_entity_poly.pdbx_strand_id
1 'polypeptide(L)' 'VKLNDQHAFLALQPGDDIAVGDVIEFGISHPCTCLDRYRVIFGVDETGRVAHVFPTYFG' A
#
# COMPACT_ATOMS: atom_id res chain seq x y z
N VAL A 1 11.92 6.46 9.80
CA VAL A 1 10.45 6.67 9.84
C VAL A 1 9.84 5.52 10.64
N LYS A 2 8.88 5.80 11.51
CA LYS A 2 8.28 4.82 12.42
C LYS A 2 6.99 4.27 11.80
N LEU A 3 6.73 2.99 12.00
CA LEU A 3 5.44 2.35 11.72
C LEU A 3 4.83 1.94 13.06
N ASN A 4 3.56 2.24 13.26
CA ASN A 4 2.74 1.69 14.32
C ASN A 4 1.75 0.68 13.70
N ASP A 5 1.05 -0.10 14.52
CA ASP A 5 0.19 -1.21 14.08
C ASP A 5 -0.76 -0.89 12.92
N GLN A 6 -1.28 0.34 12.85
CA GLN A 6 -2.21 0.81 11.81
C GLN A 6 -1.89 2.21 11.26
N HIS A 7 -0.72 2.77 11.61
CA HIS A 7 -0.39 4.15 11.23
C HIS A 7 1.08 4.27 10.81
N ALA A 8 1.32 4.99 9.72
CA ALA A 8 2.64 5.44 9.31
C ALA A 8 2.77 6.95 9.49
N PHE A 9 4.00 7.42 9.69
CA PHE A 9 4.30 8.85 9.72
C PHE A 9 4.93 9.26 8.39
N LEU A 10 4.31 10.18 7.67
CA LEU A 10 4.87 10.76 6.44
C LEU A 10 5.45 12.14 6.75
N ALA A 11 6.73 12.35 6.41
CA ALA A 11 7.36 13.66 6.53
C ALA A 11 7.10 14.46 5.26
N LEU A 12 6.58 15.68 5.43
CA LEU A 12 6.25 16.60 4.36
C LEU A 12 7.13 17.85 4.41
N GLN A 13 7.40 18.43 3.25
CA GLN A 13 8.08 19.72 3.09
C GLN A 13 7.05 20.85 2.94
N PRO A 14 7.43 22.10 3.28
CA PRO A 14 6.57 23.24 2.99
C PRO A 14 6.23 23.33 1.50
N GLY A 15 4.94 23.32 1.17
CA GLY A 15 4.45 23.40 -0.21
C GLY A 15 4.14 22.06 -0.86
N ASP A 16 4.33 20.94 -0.19
CA ASP A 16 3.83 19.64 -0.67
C ASP A 16 2.29 19.68 -0.78
N ASP A 17 1.76 19.34 -1.95
CA ASP A 17 0.33 19.34 -2.27
C ASP A 17 -0.31 18.01 -1.87
N ILE A 18 -0.52 17.82 -0.57
CA ILE A 18 -1.16 16.63 0.02
C ILE A 18 -2.28 17.07 0.97
N ALA A 19 -3.44 16.46 0.83
CA ALA A 19 -4.63 16.70 1.62
C ALA A 19 -5.16 15.43 2.28
N VAL A 20 -6.01 15.62 3.30
CA VAL A 20 -6.75 14.51 3.92
C VAL A 20 -7.69 13.89 2.90
N GLY A 21 -7.57 12.59 2.69
CA GLY A 21 -8.35 11.82 1.72
C GLY A 21 -7.54 11.36 0.50
N ASP A 22 -6.34 11.91 0.30
CA ASP A 22 -5.45 11.48 -0.77
C ASP A 22 -4.94 10.05 -0.55
N VAL A 23 -4.77 9.33 -1.66
CA VAL A 23 -4.21 7.97 -1.68
C VAL A 23 -2.75 8.05 -2.11
N ILE A 24 -1.88 7.47 -1.30
CA ILE A 24 -0.43 7.46 -1.55
C ILE A 24 0.00 6.01 -1.80
N GLU A 25 0.65 5.78 -2.94
CA GLU A 25 1.27 4.50 -3.27
C GLU A 25 2.69 4.42 -2.70
N PHE A 26 2.98 3.34 -1.98
CA PHE A 26 4.31 3.09 -1.41
C PHE A 26 4.95 1.86 -2.04
N GLY A 27 6.17 2.02 -2.54
CA GLY A 27 7.06 0.91 -2.82
C GLY A 27 7.64 0.33 -1.53
N ILE A 28 7.78 -0.99 -1.46
CA ILE A 28 8.43 -1.69 -0.33
C ILE A 28 9.62 -2.52 -0.83
N SER A 29 10.70 -2.54 -0.05
CA SER A 29 11.96 -3.19 -0.48
C SER A 29 11.85 -4.71 -0.56
N HIS A 30 11.05 -5.33 0.31
CA HIS A 30 10.84 -6.79 0.35
C HIS A 30 9.33 -7.09 0.27
N PRO A 31 8.73 -7.07 -0.94
CA PRO A 31 7.30 -7.30 -1.07
C PRO A 31 6.87 -8.68 -0.58
N CYS A 32 7.72 -9.69 -0.78
CA CYS A 32 7.47 -11.06 -0.34
C CYS A 32 7.26 -11.20 1.18
N THR A 33 7.91 -10.37 2.01
CA THR A 33 7.78 -10.44 3.48
C THR A 33 6.49 -9.83 4.01
N CYS A 34 5.70 -9.21 3.15
CA CYS A 34 4.44 -8.57 3.52
C CYS A 34 3.21 -9.31 2.95
N LEU A 35 3.39 -10.29 2.07
CA LEU A 35 2.27 -10.99 1.43
C LEU A 35 1.38 -11.71 2.45
N ASP A 36 1.97 -12.22 3.54
CA ASP A 36 1.26 -12.93 4.62
C ASP A 36 0.28 -12.03 5.39
N ARG A 37 0.43 -10.71 5.30
CA ARG A 37 -0.46 -9.74 5.96
C ARG A 37 -1.78 -9.53 5.22
N TYR A 38 -1.87 -9.97 3.97
CA TYR A 38 -3.03 -9.74 3.12
C TYR A 38 -3.62 -11.07 2.70
N ARG A 39 -4.92 -11.28 2.96
CA ARG A 39 -5.65 -12.47 2.50
C ARG A 39 -5.93 -12.48 1.00
N VAL A 40 -5.90 -11.29 0.38
CA VAL A 40 -6.19 -11.06 -1.03
C VAL A 40 -5.31 -9.92 -1.52
N ILE A 41 -4.76 -10.06 -2.74
CA ILE A 41 -4.04 -9.01 -3.45
C ILE A 41 -4.82 -8.70 -4.74
N PHE A 42 -5.00 -7.42 -5.03
CA PHE A 42 -5.69 -6.97 -6.24
C PHE A 42 -4.68 -6.65 -7.35
N GLY A 43 -4.90 -7.21 -8.54
CA GLY A 43 -4.19 -6.80 -9.75
C GLY A 43 -4.98 -5.73 -10.47
N VAL A 44 -4.31 -4.64 -10.85
CA VAL A 44 -4.91 -3.53 -11.60
C VAL A 44 -4.45 -3.55 -13.06
N ASP A 45 -5.30 -3.05 -13.96
CA ASP A 45 -4.98 -2.79 -15.35
C ASP A 45 -4.20 -1.47 -15.53
N GLU A 46 -3.85 -1.13 -16.77
CA GLU A 46 -3.14 0.10 -17.13
C GLU A 46 -3.90 1.39 -16.80
N THR A 47 -5.20 1.30 -16.53
CA THR A 47 -6.06 2.42 -16.12
C THR A 47 -6.23 2.52 -14.60
N GLY A 48 -5.60 1.61 -13.85
CA GLY A 48 -5.68 1.55 -12.39
C GLY A 48 -6.97 0.89 -11.88
N ARG A 49 -7.74 0.21 -12.73
CA ARG A 49 -8.94 -0.54 -12.31
C ARG A 49 -8.58 -1.96 -11.91
N VAL A 50 -9.24 -2.48 -10.90
CA VAL A 50 -9.07 -3.88 -10.48
C VAL A 50 -9.55 -4.80 -11.60
N ALA A 51 -8.61 -5.58 -12.15
CA ALA A 51 -8.86 -6.59 -13.17
C ALA A 51 -8.78 -8.02 -12.60
N HIS A 52 -8.04 -8.20 -11.50
CA HIS A 52 -7.78 -9.50 -10.92
C HIS A 52 -7.86 -9.49 -9.40
N VAL A 53 -8.23 -10.64 -8.85
CA VAL A 53 -8.26 -10.92 -7.41
C VAL A 53 -7.41 -12.17 -7.17
N PHE A 54 -6.34 -12.03 -6.39
CA PHE A 54 -5.42 -13.11 -6.06
C PHE A 54 -5.56 -13.46 -4.57
N PRO A 55 -6.31 -14.52 -4.22
CA PRO A 55 -6.32 -15.02 -2.86
C PRO A 55 -4.93 -15.51 -2.46
N THR A 56 -4.55 -15.25 -1.21
CA THR A 56 -3.32 -15.79 -0.64
C THR A 56 -3.65 -16.85 0.39
N TYR A 57 -2.74 -17.81 0.56
CA TYR A 57 -2.92 -18.95 1.45
C TYR A 57 -1.68 -19.10 2.30
N PHE A 58 -1.78 -18.61 3.54
CA PHE A 58 -0.75 -18.69 4.57
C PHE A 58 -1.35 -19.40 5.79
N GLY A 59 -0.51 -20.14 6.53
CA GLY A 59 -0.92 -21.00 7.64
C GLY A 59 -0.40 -20.53 8.98
#